data_AF-A0A917DMF2-F1
#
_entry.id   AF-A0A917DMF2-F1
#
_cell.length_a   1.000
_cell.length_b   1.000
_cell.length_c   1.000
_cell.angle_alpha   90.00
_cell.angle_beta   90.00
_cell.angle_gamma   90.00
#
_symmetry.space_group_name_H-M   'P 1'
#
loop_
_entity.id
_entity.type
_entity.pdbx_description
1 polymer ?
#
loop_
_entity_poly.entity_id
_entity_poly.type
_entity_poly.pdbx_seq_one_letter_code
_entity_poly.pdbx_strand_id
1 'polypeptide(L)'
;MNIRNLSIMLCFWVVSPAFAQFDKLKEKVKKELPSSERATPTRETNARGGAPNATEKDQKRNESFDAHYKQKDDAKAKSGELDRKTKLTSPEFERKAYEERIYANFEPDFSTANFPPAIAWFDLLDNERFRFDITKGEIRLMSLHVSFLPSKTKDGKDINYRPSLSTSKGYENMKPPIRADIVDAATGELKGQQFFKAEDYIPPFKKLILVEEYGGDFFPFYSNVKEGSYEIRFFVGKSHFYTFPFQVEKKTNPDSYAPVKDLYFLKGPWEDWARIQFDERSGEVLPSVYLTERNLDIKSASNWDDTVPMKGLVKITRNGSLVATYGQTINSGDFTPSNGKWTRCQFLTFKAGSNDKEMFTRADLKDGNYIMEINVKNPKTGKSTIAKYGFMVKGGVIQPHPKADRNQNKDPLTVLEQGKEFYYIKKM
;
A
#
# COMPACT_ATOMS: atom_id res chain seq x y z
N MET A 1 38.75 32.88 -26.38
CA MET A 1 39.02 31.90 -27.46
C MET A 1 38.94 30.50 -26.85
N ASN A 2 38.23 29.57 -27.50
CA ASN A 2 38.08 28.11 -27.24
C ASN A 2 37.07 27.58 -26.19
N ILE A 3 35.79 27.58 -26.58
CA ILE A 3 34.91 26.41 -26.84
C ILE A 3 35.17 25.10 -26.05
N ARG A 4 34.20 24.65 -25.23
CA ARG A 4 33.36 23.43 -25.47
C ARG A 4 32.33 23.16 -24.37
N ASN A 5 31.06 23.35 -24.74
CA ASN A 5 29.89 22.60 -24.25
C ASN A 5 30.00 21.13 -24.71
N LEU A 6 29.52 20.16 -23.90
CA LEU A 6 28.61 19.12 -24.39
C LEU A 6 27.95 18.32 -23.24
N SER A 7 26.63 18.33 -23.21
CA SER A 7 25.78 17.39 -22.50
C SER A 7 25.94 15.97 -23.04
N ILE A 8 25.91 14.96 -22.16
CA ILE A 8 25.52 13.59 -22.52
C ILE A 8 24.59 13.05 -21.43
N MET A 9 23.30 13.11 -21.72
CA MET A 9 22.26 12.27 -21.16
C MET A 9 22.39 10.91 -21.86
N LEU A 10 22.67 9.84 -21.12
CA LEU A 10 22.80 8.49 -21.68
C LEU A 10 21.77 7.57 -21.02
N CYS A 11 20.63 7.40 -21.67
CA CYS A 11 19.70 6.32 -21.43
C CYS A 11 20.34 5.00 -21.90
N PHE A 12 20.55 4.06 -21.00
CA PHE A 12 20.83 2.67 -21.37
C PHE A 12 19.83 1.74 -20.72
N TRP A 13 18.89 1.28 -21.54
CA TRP A 13 18.27 -0.03 -21.42
C TRP A 13 19.37 -1.07 -21.67
N VAL A 14 19.69 -1.89 -20.67
CA VAL A 14 20.39 -3.16 -20.91
C VAL A 14 19.72 -4.23 -20.05
N VAL A 15 19.26 -5.25 -20.77
CA VAL A 15 18.52 -6.43 -20.32
C VAL A 15 19.39 -7.24 -19.34
N SER A 16 18.85 -7.52 -18.16
CA SER A 16 19.52 -8.28 -17.08
C SER A 16 19.77 -9.76 -17.45
N PRO A 17 20.87 -10.38 -16.97
CA PRO A 17 21.12 -11.82 -17.09
C PRO A 17 20.27 -12.71 -16.15
N ALA A 18 19.21 -12.16 -15.54
CA ALA A 18 18.40 -12.85 -14.52
C ALA A 18 17.48 -13.95 -15.08
N PHE A 19 17.54 -14.26 -16.38
CA PHE A 19 16.66 -15.25 -17.03
C PHE A 19 17.13 -16.71 -16.92
N ALA A 20 18.39 -17.00 -16.55
CA ALA A 20 18.92 -18.37 -16.56
C ALA A 20 18.40 -19.29 -15.44
N GLN A 21 17.72 -18.77 -14.41
CA GLN A 21 17.08 -19.60 -13.38
C GLN A 21 15.56 -19.78 -13.56
N PHE A 22 14.97 -19.20 -14.61
CA PHE A 22 13.52 -19.28 -14.89
C PHE A 22 13.13 -20.34 -15.95
N ASP A 23 14.09 -20.89 -16.70
CA ASP A 23 13.78 -21.89 -17.75
C ASP A 23 13.24 -23.22 -17.18
N LYS A 24 13.64 -23.59 -15.96
CA LYS A 24 13.12 -24.79 -15.28
C LYS A 24 11.67 -24.64 -14.77
N LEU A 25 11.17 -23.41 -14.64
CA LEU A 25 9.75 -23.15 -14.31
C LEU A 25 8.87 -23.04 -15.56
N LYS A 26 9.39 -22.48 -16.66
CA LYS A 26 8.66 -22.36 -17.93
C LYS A 26 8.36 -23.71 -18.59
N GLU A 27 9.28 -24.67 -18.52
CA GLU A 27 9.04 -26.02 -19.07
C GLU A 27 7.94 -26.79 -18.33
N LYS A 28 7.75 -26.52 -17.03
CA LYS A 28 6.69 -27.16 -16.24
C LYS A 28 5.29 -26.60 -16.56
N VAL A 29 5.20 -25.33 -16.93
CA VAL A 29 3.93 -24.64 -17.23
C VAL A 29 3.47 -24.85 -18.69
N LYS A 30 4.40 -25.06 -19.63
CA LYS A 30 4.07 -25.30 -21.05
C LYS A 30 3.47 -26.70 -21.33
N LYS A 31 3.55 -27.63 -20.38
CA LYS A 31 3.08 -29.02 -20.55
C LYS A 31 1.59 -29.24 -20.27
N GLU A 32 0.85 -28.21 -19.80
CA GLU A 32 -0.53 -28.38 -19.30
C GLU A 32 -1.61 -27.60 -20.06
N LEU A 33 -1.36 -27.05 -21.25
CA LEU A 33 -2.38 -26.33 -22.03
C LEU A 33 -2.60 -26.93 -23.43
N PRO A 34 -3.83 -27.38 -23.76
CA PRO A 34 -4.18 -27.72 -25.14
C PRO A 34 -4.46 -26.46 -25.97
N SER A 35 -3.85 -26.39 -27.14
CA SER A 35 -4.05 -25.35 -28.15
C SER A 35 -5.44 -25.44 -28.80
N SER A 36 -6.17 -24.34 -28.87
CA SER A 36 -7.24 -24.20 -29.86
C SER A 36 -7.16 -22.82 -30.54
N GLU A 37 -6.80 -22.86 -31.82
CA GLU A 37 -7.05 -21.79 -32.78
C GLU A 37 -8.54 -21.78 -33.15
N ARG A 38 -9.15 -20.60 -33.27
CA ARG A 38 -10.26 -20.45 -34.23
C ARG A 38 -10.45 -19.04 -34.76
N ALA A 39 -10.57 -19.04 -36.09
CA ALA A 39 -10.81 -18.01 -37.08
C ALA A 39 -11.83 -16.90 -36.75
N THR A 40 -11.52 -15.72 -37.28
CA THR A 40 -12.39 -14.56 -37.47
C THR A 40 -13.33 -14.76 -38.67
N PRO A 41 -14.55 -14.21 -38.65
CA PRO A 41 -15.21 -13.80 -39.89
C PRO A 41 -15.60 -12.31 -39.92
N THR A 42 -15.62 -11.83 -41.15
CA THR A 42 -15.69 -10.44 -41.61
C THR A 42 -17.14 -9.94 -41.75
N ARG A 43 -17.37 -8.69 -41.30
CA ARG A 43 -18.21 -7.59 -41.84
C ARG A 43 -19.59 -7.88 -42.48
N GLU A 44 -20.61 -7.11 -42.07
CA GLU A 44 -21.44 -6.35 -43.02
C GLU A 44 -22.19 -5.18 -42.36
N THR A 45 -22.11 -4.02 -43.02
CA THR A 45 -22.79 -2.76 -42.70
C THR A 45 -23.95 -2.58 -43.65
N ASN A 46 -25.14 -2.19 -43.19
CA ASN A 46 -26.13 -1.56 -44.04
C ASN A 46 -26.86 -0.42 -43.32
N ALA A 47 -26.85 0.72 -43.99
CA ALA A 47 -27.55 1.95 -43.67
C ALA A 47 -28.79 2.09 -44.58
N ARG A 48 -29.88 2.64 -44.03
CA ARG A 48 -30.92 3.48 -44.68
C ARG A 48 -32.00 3.76 -43.62
N GLY A 49 -32.49 4.97 -43.39
CA GLY A 49 -33.00 5.94 -44.36
C GLY A 49 -34.53 5.99 -44.16
N GLY A 50 -35.08 7.12 -43.71
CA GLY A 50 -36.40 7.19 -43.07
C GLY A 50 -37.63 7.54 -43.94
N ALA A 51 -38.72 7.73 -43.17
CA ALA A 51 -40.02 8.37 -43.44
C ALA A 51 -41.11 7.54 -44.19
N PRO A 52 -42.39 7.98 -44.20
CA PRO A 52 -43.35 7.89 -43.09
C PRO A 52 -44.69 7.23 -43.52
N ASN A 53 -45.39 6.55 -42.62
CA ASN A 53 -46.87 6.35 -42.57
C ASN A 53 -47.21 5.14 -41.67
N ALA A 54 -47.76 5.41 -40.49
CA ALA A 54 -48.20 4.39 -39.54
C ALA A 54 -49.64 3.97 -39.88
N THR A 55 -49.81 2.71 -40.26
CA THR A 55 -51.11 2.01 -40.35
C THR A 55 -51.37 1.22 -39.06
N GLU A 56 -52.65 0.92 -38.77
CA GLU A 56 -53.29 0.26 -37.60
C GLU A 56 -52.58 -0.91 -36.87
N LYS A 57 -51.42 -1.37 -37.34
CA LYS A 57 -50.54 -2.34 -36.64
C LYS A 57 -49.85 -1.75 -35.40
N ASP A 58 -49.71 -0.43 -35.30
CA ASP A 58 -49.04 0.21 -34.14
C ASP A 58 -49.95 0.36 -32.91
N GLN A 59 -51.28 0.34 -33.07
CA GLN A 59 -52.21 0.40 -31.92
C GLN A 59 -52.27 -0.92 -31.14
N LYS A 60 -52.18 -2.08 -31.81
CA LYS A 60 -52.11 -3.40 -31.12
C LYS A 60 -50.79 -3.67 -30.39
N ARG A 61 -49.74 -2.89 -30.66
CA ARG A 61 -48.44 -3.02 -29.98
C ARG A 61 -48.45 -2.35 -28.60
N ASN A 62 -49.20 -1.25 -28.44
CA ASN A 62 -49.28 -0.51 -27.18
C ASN A 62 -50.10 -1.24 -26.10
N GLU A 63 -51.15 -1.98 -26.47
CA GLU A 63 -51.93 -2.77 -25.49
C GLU A 63 -51.14 -3.96 -24.91
N SER A 64 -50.20 -4.53 -25.68
CA SER A 64 -49.28 -5.57 -25.18
C SER A 64 -48.19 -5.03 -24.25
N PHE A 65 -47.87 -3.73 -24.37
CA PHE A 65 -46.83 -3.07 -23.59
C PHE A 65 -47.34 -2.72 -22.18
N ASP A 66 -48.60 -2.28 -22.06
CA ASP A 66 -49.23 -1.96 -20.77
C ASP A 66 -49.54 -3.22 -19.93
N ALA A 67 -49.85 -4.34 -20.58
CA ALA A 67 -50.03 -5.63 -19.89
C ALA A 67 -48.72 -6.17 -19.30
N HIS A 68 -47.58 -5.95 -19.97
CA HIS A 68 -46.27 -6.37 -19.48
C HIS A 68 -45.79 -5.53 -18.28
N TYR A 69 -46.18 -4.25 -18.19
CA TYR A 69 -45.83 -3.39 -17.05
C TYR A 69 -46.64 -3.71 -15.79
N LYS A 70 -47.95 -3.99 -15.91
CA LYS A 70 -48.77 -4.43 -14.77
C LYS A 70 -48.27 -5.73 -14.14
N GLN A 71 -47.80 -6.68 -14.96
CA GLN A 71 -47.27 -7.95 -14.46
C GLN A 71 -45.92 -7.80 -13.73
N LYS A 72 -45.16 -6.73 -14.05
CA LYS A 72 -43.89 -6.39 -13.38
C LYS A 72 -44.11 -5.71 -12.03
N ASP A 73 -45.18 -4.93 -11.90
CA ASP A 73 -45.54 -4.27 -10.65
C ASP A 73 -46.16 -5.24 -9.63
N ASP A 74 -46.96 -6.21 -10.09
CA ASP A 74 -47.51 -7.27 -9.22
C ASP A 74 -46.45 -8.28 -8.75
N ALA A 75 -45.38 -8.49 -9.52
CA ALA A 75 -44.24 -9.30 -9.09
C ALA A 75 -43.37 -8.57 -8.05
N LYS A 76 -43.33 -7.23 -8.11
CA LYS A 76 -42.61 -6.37 -7.16
C LYS A 76 -43.31 -6.31 -5.78
N ALA A 77 -44.63 -6.52 -5.75
CA ALA A 77 -45.41 -6.59 -4.52
C ALA A 77 -45.24 -7.92 -3.73
N LYS A 78 -44.69 -8.98 -4.36
CA LYS A 78 -44.47 -10.29 -3.70
C LYS A 78 -43.04 -10.51 -3.19
N SER A 79 -42.08 -9.65 -3.54
CA SER A 79 -40.71 -9.73 -3.01
C SER A 79 -40.58 -8.84 -1.76
N GLY A 80 -41.02 -9.37 -0.60
CA GLY A 80 -40.78 -8.85 0.75
C GLY A 80 -40.24 -7.43 0.86
N GLU A 81 -41.14 -6.45 0.78
CA GLU A 81 -40.81 -5.04 0.94
C GLU A 81 -40.38 -4.79 2.40
N LEU A 82 -39.11 -4.43 2.58
CA LEU A 82 -38.55 -3.96 3.83
C LEU A 82 -39.40 -2.81 4.38
N ASP A 83 -39.81 -2.97 5.63
CA ASP A 83 -40.61 -2.03 6.42
C ASP A 83 -40.06 -0.59 6.32
N ARG A 84 -40.85 0.29 5.71
CA ARG A 84 -40.53 1.70 5.36
C ARG A 84 -40.50 2.63 6.59
N LYS A 85 -39.82 2.24 7.67
CA LYS A 85 -39.66 3.06 8.89
C LYS A 85 -38.22 3.28 9.35
N THR A 86 -37.22 2.71 8.68
CA THR A 86 -35.83 3.14 8.85
C THR A 86 -35.56 4.34 7.95
N LYS A 87 -34.93 5.41 8.47
CA LYS A 87 -34.55 6.59 7.66
C LYS A 87 -33.63 6.14 6.52
N LEU A 88 -34.20 5.98 5.33
CA LEU A 88 -33.60 5.44 4.09
C LEU A 88 -32.52 6.33 3.46
N THR A 89 -32.11 7.41 4.12
CA THR A 89 -31.22 8.45 3.56
C THR A 89 -29.94 8.66 4.37
N SER A 90 -29.59 7.74 5.27
CA SER A 90 -28.26 7.80 5.88
C SER A 90 -27.21 7.34 4.86
N PRO A 91 -26.05 8.01 4.75
CA PRO A 91 -24.92 7.56 3.94
C PRO A 91 -24.52 6.10 4.24
N GLU A 92 -24.77 5.62 5.46
CA GLU A 92 -24.51 4.24 5.86
C GLU A 92 -25.46 3.21 5.24
N PHE A 93 -26.74 3.56 5.03
CA PHE A 93 -27.73 2.70 4.37
C PHE A 93 -27.42 2.58 2.88
N GLU A 94 -27.09 3.69 2.22
CA GLU A 94 -26.65 3.68 0.82
C GLU A 94 -25.33 2.92 0.65
N ARG A 95 -24.39 3.03 1.60
CA ARG A 95 -23.14 2.24 1.66
C ARG A 95 -23.40 0.75 1.76
N LYS A 96 -24.17 0.29 2.74
CA LYS A 96 -24.42 -1.15 2.94
C LYS A 96 -25.15 -1.74 1.73
N ALA A 97 -26.13 -1.01 1.19
CA ALA A 97 -26.82 -1.40 -0.04
C ALA A 97 -25.88 -1.37 -1.27
N TYR A 98 -24.91 -0.46 -1.33
CA TYR A 98 -23.90 -0.41 -2.38
C TYR A 98 -22.91 -1.58 -2.29
N GLU A 99 -22.35 -1.85 -1.11
CA GLU A 99 -21.43 -2.98 -0.88
C GLU A 99 -22.12 -4.33 -1.09
N GLU A 100 -23.38 -4.47 -0.65
CA GLU A 100 -24.20 -5.63 -0.96
C GLU A 100 -24.43 -5.76 -2.46
N ARG A 101 -24.79 -4.68 -3.18
CA ARG A 101 -24.98 -4.73 -4.65
C ARG A 101 -23.69 -5.00 -5.43
N ILE A 102 -22.55 -4.48 -4.97
CA ILE A 102 -21.28 -4.61 -5.67
C ILE A 102 -20.66 -5.98 -5.41
N TYR A 103 -20.56 -6.39 -4.16
CA TYR A 103 -19.80 -7.58 -3.76
C TYR A 103 -20.66 -8.80 -3.38
N ALA A 104 -22.00 -8.75 -3.48
CA ALA A 104 -22.87 -9.89 -3.12
C ALA A 104 -22.43 -11.23 -3.73
N ASN A 105 -21.92 -11.19 -4.97
CA ASN A 105 -21.57 -12.39 -5.73
C ASN A 105 -20.06 -12.53 -5.99
N PHE A 106 -19.23 -11.82 -5.21
CA PHE A 106 -17.77 -11.91 -5.34
C PHE A 106 -17.16 -12.46 -4.05
N GLU A 107 -16.91 -13.76 -4.06
CA GLU A 107 -16.25 -14.49 -2.97
C GLU A 107 -14.89 -15.01 -3.43
N PRO A 108 -13.77 -14.38 -3.03
CA PRO A 108 -12.44 -14.90 -3.34
C PRO A 108 -12.19 -16.26 -2.65
N ASP A 109 -11.53 -17.16 -3.36
CA ASP A 109 -11.03 -18.42 -2.82
C ASP A 109 -9.57 -18.26 -2.39
N PHE A 110 -9.40 -17.98 -1.10
CA PHE A 110 -8.07 -17.83 -0.49
C PHE A 110 -7.23 -19.11 -0.51
N SER A 111 -7.83 -20.29 -0.74
CA SER A 111 -7.07 -21.53 -0.88
C SER A 111 -6.24 -21.58 -2.17
N THR A 112 -6.56 -20.73 -3.15
CA THR A 112 -5.76 -20.58 -4.37
C THR A 112 -4.47 -19.78 -4.17
N ALA A 113 -4.30 -19.16 -3.00
CA ALA A 113 -3.07 -18.48 -2.62
C ALA A 113 -2.21 -19.38 -1.73
N ASN A 114 -0.89 -19.37 -1.95
CA ASN A 114 0.06 -20.15 -1.13
C ASN A 114 0.08 -19.69 0.34
N PHE A 115 -0.25 -18.42 0.60
CA PHE A 115 -0.32 -17.82 1.92
C PHE A 115 -1.45 -16.78 1.96
N PRO A 116 -1.96 -16.42 3.15
CA PRO A 116 -2.87 -15.29 3.31
C PRO A 116 -2.29 -14.00 2.70
N PRO A 117 -3.07 -13.22 1.92
CA PRO A 117 -2.57 -11.98 1.33
C PRO A 117 -2.13 -10.98 2.39
N ALA A 118 -1.16 -10.13 2.07
CA ALA A 118 -0.73 -9.07 2.97
C ALA A 118 -0.17 -7.86 2.22
N ILE A 119 -0.30 -6.67 2.80
CA ILE A 119 0.30 -5.44 2.27
C ILE A 119 1.75 -5.36 2.74
N ALA A 120 2.65 -5.07 1.81
CA ALA A 120 4.06 -4.87 2.11
C ALA A 120 4.26 -3.72 3.10
N TRP A 121 4.92 -4.00 4.21
CA TRP A 121 5.06 -3.05 5.32
C TRP A 121 5.90 -1.83 4.92
N PHE A 122 6.85 -2.01 3.99
CA PHE A 122 7.68 -0.91 3.48
C PHE A 122 6.87 0.13 2.70
N ASP A 123 5.70 -0.21 2.17
CA ASP A 123 4.83 0.74 1.45
C ASP A 123 4.03 1.61 2.39
N LEU A 124 3.52 0.98 3.45
CA LEU A 124 2.83 1.69 4.52
C LEU A 124 3.78 2.58 5.34
N LEU A 125 5.09 2.44 5.10
CA LEU A 125 6.16 3.25 5.67
C LEU A 125 6.92 4.07 4.62
N ASP A 126 6.29 4.32 3.47
CA ASP A 126 6.83 5.16 2.40
C ASP A 126 5.93 6.39 2.21
N ASN A 127 6.53 7.58 2.30
CA ASN A 127 5.80 8.85 2.21
C ASN A 127 5.16 9.09 0.83
N GLU A 128 5.67 8.48 -0.24
CA GLU A 128 5.04 8.58 -1.56
C GLU A 128 3.80 7.68 -1.67
N ARG A 129 3.72 6.65 -0.82
CA ARG A 129 2.68 5.61 -0.87
C ARG A 129 1.61 5.78 0.20
N PHE A 130 1.98 6.21 1.40
CA PHE A 130 1.07 6.63 2.45
C PHE A 130 1.33 8.12 2.73
N ARG A 131 0.50 8.96 2.09
CA ARG A 131 0.53 10.41 2.27
C ARG A 131 -0.36 10.82 3.44
N PHE A 132 0.12 11.81 4.18
CA PHE A 132 -0.61 12.43 5.27
C PHE A 132 -0.43 13.96 5.28
N ASP A 133 -1.54 14.68 5.27
CA ASP A 133 -1.57 16.13 5.47
C ASP A 133 -1.74 16.43 6.97
N ILE A 134 -0.68 16.95 7.59
CA ILE A 134 -0.63 17.18 9.04
C ILE A 134 -1.48 18.37 9.48
N THR A 135 -1.92 19.22 8.56
CA THR A 135 -2.76 20.39 8.86
C THR A 135 -4.25 20.03 8.79
N LYS A 136 -4.59 19.04 7.94
CA LYS A 136 -5.97 18.62 7.72
C LYS A 136 -6.32 17.28 8.34
N GLY A 137 -5.33 16.45 8.67
CA GLY A 137 -5.55 15.06 9.06
C GLY A 137 -6.02 14.19 7.90
N GLU A 138 -5.59 14.48 6.66
CA GLU A 138 -6.03 13.74 5.48
C GLU A 138 -5.04 12.64 5.12
N ILE A 139 -5.54 11.41 4.99
CA ILE A 139 -4.78 10.23 4.55
C ILE A 139 -5.08 9.95 3.08
N ARG A 140 -4.04 9.66 2.29
CA ARG A 140 -4.16 9.08 0.96
C ARG A 140 -3.17 7.95 0.77
N LEU A 141 -3.69 6.79 0.40
CA LEU A 141 -2.92 5.62 0.01
C LEU A 141 -2.81 5.60 -1.51
N MET A 142 -1.60 5.50 -2.02
CA MET A 142 -1.33 5.52 -3.46
C MET A 142 -1.00 4.12 -3.97
N SER A 143 0.22 3.93 -4.45
CA SER A 143 0.67 2.65 -4.98
C SER A 143 1.20 1.77 -3.85
N LEU A 144 0.49 0.68 -3.53
CA LEU A 144 0.93 -0.30 -2.53
C LEU A 144 1.31 -1.64 -3.19
N HIS A 145 2.08 -2.47 -2.52
CA HIS A 145 2.37 -3.84 -2.92
C HIS A 145 1.58 -4.80 -2.03
N VAL A 146 0.91 -5.75 -2.67
CA VAL A 146 0.17 -6.81 -2.01
C VAL A 146 0.72 -8.16 -2.46
N SER A 147 0.98 -9.04 -1.52
CA SER A 147 1.45 -10.40 -1.79
C SER A 147 0.29 -11.39 -1.81
N PHE A 148 0.44 -12.48 -2.58
CA PHE A 148 -0.42 -13.67 -2.52
C PHE A 148 -1.92 -13.43 -2.69
N LEU A 149 -2.33 -12.45 -3.50
CA LEU A 149 -3.75 -12.31 -3.85
C LEU A 149 -4.29 -13.62 -4.45
N PRO A 150 -5.51 -14.06 -4.07
CA PRO A 150 -6.11 -15.26 -4.63
C PRO A 150 -6.32 -15.13 -6.13
N SER A 151 -6.14 -16.22 -6.88
CA SER A 151 -6.31 -16.18 -8.34
C SER A 151 -7.75 -16.48 -8.76
N LYS A 152 -8.53 -17.16 -7.91
CA LYS A 152 -9.90 -17.58 -8.23
C LYS A 152 -10.91 -17.19 -7.17
N THR A 153 -12.16 -17.11 -7.59
CA THR A 153 -13.33 -17.09 -6.72
C THR A 153 -13.70 -18.51 -6.29
N LYS A 154 -14.56 -18.64 -5.26
CA LYS A 154 -15.03 -19.96 -4.79
C LYS A 154 -15.83 -20.77 -5.80
N ASP A 155 -16.44 -20.11 -6.79
CA ASP A 155 -17.09 -20.77 -7.93
C ASP A 155 -16.10 -21.11 -9.07
N GLY A 156 -14.80 -20.94 -8.85
CA GLY A 156 -13.72 -21.40 -9.71
C GLY A 156 -13.36 -20.46 -10.86
N LYS A 157 -13.95 -19.26 -10.93
CA LYS A 157 -13.65 -18.25 -11.96
C LYS A 157 -12.39 -17.48 -11.62
N ASP A 158 -11.64 -17.06 -12.63
CA ASP A 158 -10.48 -16.20 -12.43
C ASP A 158 -10.91 -14.81 -11.94
N ILE A 159 -10.16 -14.26 -10.97
CA ILE A 159 -10.42 -12.92 -10.46
C ILE A 159 -9.77 -11.87 -11.37
N ASN A 160 -10.59 -10.99 -11.93
CA ASN A 160 -10.10 -9.80 -12.60
C ASN A 160 -9.85 -8.65 -11.61
N TYR A 161 -8.58 -8.42 -11.27
CA TYR A 161 -8.16 -7.30 -10.42
C TYR A 161 -8.03 -5.95 -11.13
N ARG A 162 -8.20 -5.91 -12.46
CA ARG A 162 -8.21 -4.70 -13.29
C ARG A 162 -9.56 -4.59 -14.01
N PRO A 163 -10.67 -4.40 -13.28
CA PRO A 163 -11.96 -4.22 -13.94
C PRO A 163 -11.89 -3.00 -14.86
N SER A 164 -12.40 -3.13 -16.08
CA SER A 164 -12.60 -1.96 -16.94
C SER A 164 -13.64 -1.08 -16.28
N LEU A 165 -13.23 0.13 -15.89
CA LEU A 165 -14.14 1.09 -15.29
C LEU A 165 -14.97 1.84 -16.36
N SER A 166 -14.54 1.78 -17.63
CA SER A 166 -15.32 2.26 -18.76
C SER A 166 -16.11 1.11 -19.39
N THR A 167 -17.45 1.19 -19.36
CA THR A 167 -18.28 0.34 -20.23
C THR A 167 -19.41 1.15 -20.88
N SER A 168 -19.75 0.78 -22.11
CA SER A 168 -20.90 1.30 -22.87
C SER A 168 -22.27 1.02 -22.24
N LYS A 169 -22.30 0.32 -21.09
CA LYS A 169 -23.50 -0.04 -20.32
C LYS A 169 -23.64 0.73 -19.00
N GLY A 170 -22.85 1.79 -18.78
CA GLY A 170 -22.93 2.63 -17.58
C GLY A 170 -22.22 2.04 -16.35
N TYR A 171 -22.45 2.69 -15.20
CA TYR A 171 -21.74 2.54 -13.92
C TYR A 171 -21.81 1.15 -13.25
N GLU A 172 -22.55 0.18 -13.81
CA GLU A 172 -22.80 -1.14 -13.21
C GLU A 172 -21.56 -2.06 -13.10
N ASN A 173 -20.48 -1.75 -13.83
CA ASN A 173 -19.25 -2.54 -13.85
C ASN A 173 -18.07 -1.95 -13.04
N MET A 174 -18.26 -0.82 -12.35
CA MET A 174 -17.24 -0.23 -11.49
C MET A 174 -17.17 -0.97 -10.16
N LYS A 175 -16.50 -2.13 -10.15
CA LYS A 175 -16.36 -2.97 -8.96
C LYS A 175 -14.88 -3.23 -8.66
N PRO A 176 -14.10 -2.23 -8.19
CA PRO A 176 -12.73 -2.48 -7.77
C PRO A 176 -12.74 -3.58 -6.71
N PRO A 177 -12.10 -4.75 -6.95
CA PRO A 177 -12.25 -5.88 -6.04
C PRO A 177 -11.52 -5.66 -4.72
N ILE A 178 -10.67 -4.64 -4.63
CA ILE A 178 -9.84 -4.34 -3.48
C ILE A 178 -10.18 -2.97 -2.94
N ARG A 179 -10.33 -2.88 -1.62
CA ARG A 179 -10.48 -1.62 -0.90
C ARG A 179 -9.68 -1.60 0.40
N ALA A 180 -9.40 -0.40 0.88
CA ALA A 180 -8.89 -0.14 2.21
C ALA A 180 -9.89 0.73 2.97
N ASP A 181 -10.32 0.25 4.12
CA ASP A 181 -11.20 0.96 5.05
C ASP A 181 -10.32 1.54 6.17
N ILE A 182 -10.42 2.84 6.40
CA ILE A 182 -9.84 3.48 7.59
C ILE A 182 -10.93 3.56 8.65
N VAL A 183 -10.72 2.90 9.77
CA VAL A 183 -11.71 2.77 10.84
C VAL A 183 -11.15 3.24 12.18
N ASP A 184 -12.00 3.80 13.03
CA ASP A 184 -11.69 4.03 14.43
C ASP A 184 -11.47 2.70 15.15
N ALA A 185 -10.35 2.56 15.85
CA ALA A 185 -9.97 1.30 16.47
C ALA A 185 -10.83 0.94 17.69
N ALA A 186 -11.42 1.92 18.37
CA ALA A 186 -12.23 1.71 19.57
C ALA A 186 -13.70 1.41 19.23
N THR A 187 -14.27 2.17 18.29
CA THR A 187 -15.69 2.05 17.93
C THR A 187 -15.94 1.19 16.69
N GLY A 188 -14.92 0.95 15.87
CA GLY A 188 -15.06 0.32 14.55
C GLY A 188 -15.73 1.22 13.50
N GLU A 189 -15.95 2.49 13.81
CA GLU A 189 -16.60 3.45 12.91
C GLU A 189 -15.72 3.74 11.68
N LEU A 190 -16.31 3.64 10.49
CA LEU A 190 -15.61 3.97 9.24
C LEU A 190 -15.36 5.48 9.13
N LYS A 191 -14.10 5.86 8.95
CA LYS A 191 -13.65 7.25 8.74
C LYS A 191 -13.31 7.57 7.29
N GLY A 192 -13.08 6.55 6.46
CA GLY A 192 -12.98 6.71 5.02
C GLY A 192 -12.61 5.41 4.33
N GLN A 193 -12.72 5.41 3.00
CA GLN A 193 -12.58 4.22 2.19
C GLN A 193 -11.88 4.58 0.87
N GLN A 194 -10.92 3.75 0.46
CA GLN A 194 -10.13 3.95 -0.76
C GLN A 194 -10.11 2.65 -1.56
N PHE A 195 -10.16 2.74 -2.88
CA PHE A 195 -10.36 1.59 -3.76
C PHE A 195 -9.19 1.40 -4.71
N PHE A 196 -8.88 0.15 -5.02
CA PHE A 196 -7.69 -0.21 -5.77
C PHE A 196 -7.99 -1.19 -6.91
N LYS A 197 -7.28 -1.02 -8.01
CA LYS A 197 -7.00 -2.08 -8.99
C LYS A 197 -5.66 -2.73 -8.66
N ALA A 198 -5.44 -3.98 -9.07
CA ALA A 198 -4.15 -4.65 -8.88
C ALA A 198 -3.49 -4.99 -10.21
N GLU A 199 -2.19 -4.78 -10.26
CA GLU A 199 -1.35 -4.96 -11.43
C GLU A 199 -0.25 -5.98 -11.18
N ASP A 200 0.09 -6.79 -12.20
CA ASP A 200 1.25 -7.65 -12.09
C ASP A 200 2.52 -6.83 -11.88
N TYR A 201 3.37 -7.31 -10.97
CA TYR A 201 4.67 -6.71 -10.68
C TYR A 201 5.75 -7.79 -10.70
N ILE A 202 6.16 -8.29 -9.54
CA ILE A 202 7.15 -9.36 -9.39
C ILE A 202 6.54 -10.38 -8.43
N PRO A 203 6.37 -11.65 -8.82
CA PRO A 203 5.82 -12.67 -7.93
C PRO A 203 6.57 -12.73 -6.58
N PRO A 204 5.85 -12.86 -5.45
CA PRO A 204 4.40 -13.04 -5.31
C PRO A 204 3.60 -11.73 -5.24
N PHE A 205 4.23 -10.58 -5.51
CA PHE A 205 3.63 -9.27 -5.38
C PHE A 205 2.88 -8.80 -6.63
N LYS A 206 1.73 -8.18 -6.38
CA LYS A 206 1.01 -7.30 -7.30
C LYS A 206 1.07 -5.87 -6.76
N LYS A 207 1.01 -4.90 -7.66
CA LYS A 207 0.94 -3.48 -7.34
C LYS A 207 -0.53 -3.05 -7.28
N LEU A 208 -0.99 -2.64 -6.10
CA LEU A 208 -2.24 -1.92 -5.93
C LEU A 208 -2.08 -0.49 -6.44
N ILE A 209 -3.02 -0.06 -7.27
CA ILE A 209 -3.08 1.31 -7.80
C ILE A 209 -4.42 1.89 -7.37
N LEU A 210 -4.37 3.03 -6.70
CA LEU A 210 -5.56 3.79 -6.32
C LEU A 210 -6.40 4.07 -7.59
N VAL A 211 -7.71 3.83 -7.50
CA VAL A 211 -8.65 4.17 -8.57
C VAL A 211 -8.87 5.67 -8.55
N GLU A 212 -8.40 6.37 -9.57
CA GLU A 212 -8.41 7.84 -9.67
C GLU A 212 -9.27 8.36 -10.83
N GLU A 213 -9.74 7.46 -11.69
CA GLU A 213 -10.38 7.73 -12.99
C GLU A 213 -11.70 8.54 -12.90
N TYR A 214 -12.21 8.79 -11.69
CA TYR A 214 -13.48 9.51 -11.43
C TYR A 214 -13.34 10.71 -10.49
N GLY A 215 -12.15 11.27 -10.35
CA GLY A 215 -11.95 12.56 -9.64
C GLY A 215 -12.27 12.57 -8.15
N GLY A 216 -12.64 11.42 -7.56
CA GLY A 216 -12.97 11.28 -6.14
C GLY A 216 -14.47 11.16 -5.86
N ASP A 217 -15.31 11.40 -6.87
CA ASP A 217 -16.77 11.50 -6.70
C ASP A 217 -17.43 10.16 -6.35
N PHE A 218 -16.95 9.07 -6.96
CA PHE A 218 -17.43 7.71 -6.71
C PHE A 218 -16.51 6.90 -5.79
N PHE A 219 -15.21 7.24 -5.79
CA PHE A 219 -14.18 6.54 -5.04
C PHE A 219 -13.31 7.59 -4.34
N PRO A 220 -13.55 7.88 -3.05
CA PRO A 220 -12.79 8.90 -2.34
C PRO A 220 -11.28 8.61 -2.35
N PHE A 221 -10.48 9.65 -2.57
CA PHE A 221 -9.02 9.55 -2.53
C PHE A 221 -8.44 9.86 -1.16
N TYR A 222 -9.22 10.55 -0.34
CA TYR A 222 -8.80 11.06 0.96
C TYR A 222 -9.74 10.55 2.03
N SER A 223 -9.17 10.23 3.18
CA SER A 223 -9.91 9.93 4.39
C SER A 223 -9.47 10.91 5.47
N ASN A 224 -10.42 11.51 6.18
CA ASN A 224 -10.09 12.45 7.24
C ASN A 224 -10.03 11.71 8.58
N VAL A 225 -8.90 11.82 9.26
CA VAL A 225 -8.68 11.30 10.61
C VAL A 225 -8.15 12.42 11.49
N LYS A 226 -8.77 12.59 12.65
CA LYS A 226 -8.37 13.56 13.66
C LYS A 226 -7.62 12.82 14.77
N GLU A 227 -7.52 13.41 15.95
CA GLU A 227 -6.93 12.72 17.10
C GLU A 227 -7.63 11.39 17.37
N GLY A 228 -6.86 10.31 17.52
CA GLY A 228 -7.42 9.00 17.79
C GLY A 228 -6.50 7.82 17.46
N SER A 229 -7.03 6.62 17.67
CA SER A 229 -6.40 5.36 17.25
C SER A 229 -7.21 4.75 16.12
N TYR A 230 -6.54 4.30 15.06
CA TYR A 230 -7.16 3.87 13.83
C TYR A 230 -6.53 2.60 13.28
N GLU A 231 -7.27 1.93 12.40
CA GLU A 231 -6.80 0.80 11.62
C GLU A 231 -7.07 1.04 10.14
N ILE A 232 -6.12 0.66 9.29
CA ILE A 232 -6.36 0.48 7.85
C ILE A 232 -6.62 -1.00 7.62
N ARG A 233 -7.85 -1.34 7.25
CA ARG A 233 -8.29 -2.72 6.97
C ARG A 233 -8.45 -2.93 5.48
N PHE A 234 -7.75 -3.90 4.93
CA PHE A 234 -7.77 -4.19 3.50
C PHE A 234 -8.68 -5.38 3.19
N PHE A 235 -9.50 -5.24 2.16
CA PHE A 235 -10.49 -6.23 1.76
C PHE A 235 -10.31 -6.64 0.30
N VAL A 236 -10.55 -7.92 0.02
CA VAL A 236 -10.86 -8.42 -1.33
C VAL A 236 -12.31 -8.86 -1.32
N GLY A 237 -13.20 -8.16 -2.03
CA GLY A 237 -14.62 -8.37 -1.90
C GLY A 237 -15.13 -8.06 -0.50
N LYS A 238 -15.82 -9.01 0.14
CA LYS A 238 -16.25 -8.87 1.54
C LYS A 238 -15.20 -9.38 2.55
N SER A 239 -14.12 -9.99 2.08
CA SER A 239 -13.15 -10.67 2.95
C SER A 239 -12.02 -9.73 3.35
N HIS A 240 -11.93 -9.46 4.65
CA HIS A 240 -10.79 -8.78 5.28
C HIS A 240 -9.55 -9.68 5.21
N PHE A 241 -8.43 -9.16 4.73
CA PHE A 241 -7.19 -9.93 4.63
C PHE A 241 -5.99 -9.30 5.31
N TYR A 242 -6.02 -8.00 5.65
CA TYR A 242 -4.88 -7.34 6.29
C TYR A 242 -5.29 -6.12 7.12
N THR A 243 -4.58 -5.87 8.22
CA THR A 243 -4.77 -4.74 9.12
C THR A 243 -3.45 -4.04 9.40
N PHE A 244 -3.44 -2.72 9.29
CA PHE A 244 -2.32 -1.88 9.72
C PHE A 244 -2.79 -0.86 10.76
N PRO A 245 -2.31 -0.94 12.02
CA PRO A 245 -2.70 0.00 13.07
C PRO A 245 -1.86 1.28 13.02
N PHE A 246 -2.48 2.40 13.35
CA PHE A 246 -1.80 3.69 13.54
C PHE A 246 -2.58 4.58 14.51
N GLN A 247 -1.96 5.69 14.91
CA GLN A 247 -2.51 6.69 15.80
C GLN A 247 -2.25 8.08 15.21
N VAL A 248 -3.14 9.00 15.54
CA VAL A 248 -3.01 10.41 15.21
C VAL A 248 -3.01 11.18 16.52
N GLU A 249 -1.90 11.86 16.81
CA GLU A 249 -1.76 12.79 17.93
C GLU A 249 -2.12 14.20 17.44
N LYS A 250 -2.97 14.92 18.17
CA LYS A 250 -3.23 16.34 17.90
C LYS A 250 -2.38 17.20 18.82
N LYS A 251 -1.80 18.26 18.28
CA LYS A 251 -1.19 19.33 19.06
C LYS A 251 -1.68 20.69 18.59
N THR A 252 -1.99 21.55 19.55
CA THR A 252 -2.41 22.93 19.28
C THR A 252 -1.23 23.87 19.49
N ASN A 253 -0.92 24.70 18.50
CA ASN A 253 0.08 25.74 18.61
C ASN A 253 -0.42 26.84 19.58
N PRO A 254 0.31 27.12 20.68
CA PRO A 254 -0.12 28.10 21.68
C PRO A 254 -0.05 29.55 21.18
N ASP A 255 0.69 29.85 20.11
CA ASP A 255 0.77 31.20 19.56
C ASP A 255 -0.54 31.61 18.90
N SER A 256 -1.18 32.67 19.44
CA SER A 256 -2.40 33.30 18.94
C SER A 256 -2.35 33.66 17.45
N TYR A 257 -1.17 33.91 16.89
CA TYR A 257 -0.97 34.31 15.50
C TYR A 257 -0.44 33.20 14.59
N ALA A 258 -0.30 31.96 15.10
CA ALA A 258 0.16 30.84 14.31
C ALA A 258 -0.71 30.63 13.05
N PRO A 259 -0.10 30.39 11.87
CA PRO A 259 -0.84 30.25 10.61
C PRO A 259 -1.70 28.98 10.56
N VAL A 260 -1.38 27.97 11.37
CA VAL A 260 -2.20 26.78 11.60
C VAL A 260 -2.24 26.52 13.10
N LYS A 261 -3.45 26.39 13.64
CA LYS A 261 -3.67 26.15 15.07
C LYS A 261 -3.47 24.71 15.47
N ASP A 262 -4.06 23.80 14.72
CA ASP A 262 -4.06 22.38 15.06
C ASP A 262 -3.23 21.61 14.05
N LEU A 263 -2.25 20.87 14.57
CA LEU A 263 -1.40 19.97 13.80
C LEU A 263 -1.63 18.53 14.25
N TYR A 264 -1.61 17.62 13.30
CA TYR A 264 -1.83 16.19 13.49
C TYR A 264 -0.54 15.43 13.18
N PHE A 265 -0.18 14.48 14.03
CA PHE A 265 1.09 13.75 13.94
C PHE A 265 0.82 12.25 13.91
N LEU A 266 1.33 11.55 12.90
CA LEU A 266 1.22 10.10 12.85
C LEU A 266 2.14 9.42 13.86
N LYS A 267 1.56 8.43 14.51
CA LYS A 267 2.22 7.48 15.41
C LYS A 267 1.81 6.08 15.03
N GLY A 268 2.66 5.12 15.33
CA GLY A 268 2.31 3.73 15.05
C GLY A 268 3.44 2.78 15.39
N PRO A 269 3.23 1.50 15.11
CA PRO A 269 4.15 0.46 15.56
C PRO A 269 5.56 0.65 15.01
N TRP A 270 5.74 1.31 13.85
CA TRP A 270 7.04 1.53 13.21
C TRP A 270 8.07 2.26 14.07
N GLU A 271 7.66 3.04 15.06
CA GLU A 271 8.59 3.70 16.00
C GLU A 271 9.40 2.68 16.84
N ASP A 272 8.91 1.44 16.94
CA ASP A 272 9.58 0.33 17.64
C ASP A 272 10.37 -0.60 16.71
N TRP A 273 10.49 -0.28 15.42
CA TRP A 273 11.17 -1.14 14.46
C TRP A 273 12.30 -0.42 13.74
N ALA A 274 13.40 -1.13 13.58
CA ALA A 274 14.39 -0.84 12.57
C ALA A 274 14.18 -1.76 11.37
N ARG A 275 14.83 -1.42 10.26
CA ARG A 275 14.89 -2.23 9.06
C ARG A 275 16.35 -2.40 8.64
N ILE A 276 16.74 -3.61 8.24
CA ILE A 276 17.96 -3.82 7.45
C ILE A 276 17.52 -4.10 6.03
N GLN A 277 18.08 -3.33 5.09
CA GLN A 277 17.99 -3.58 3.66
C GLN A 277 19.39 -3.93 3.13
N PHE A 278 19.43 -4.71 2.06
CA PHE A 278 20.66 -4.90 1.28
C PHE A 278 20.61 -4.06 0.00
N ASP A 279 21.70 -3.39 -0.33
CA ASP A 279 21.86 -2.83 -1.68
C ASP A 279 21.91 -3.98 -2.70
N GLU A 280 21.11 -3.89 -3.76
CA GLU A 280 20.99 -4.98 -4.74
C GLU A 280 22.28 -5.20 -5.55
N ARG A 281 23.10 -4.16 -5.73
CA ARG A 281 24.29 -4.21 -6.57
C ARG A 281 25.56 -4.48 -5.77
N SER A 282 25.76 -3.76 -4.66
CA SER A 282 26.96 -3.86 -3.84
C SER A 282 26.82 -4.84 -2.67
N GLY A 283 25.59 -5.21 -2.31
CA GLY A 283 25.32 -6.05 -1.13
C GLY A 283 25.59 -5.36 0.19
N GLU A 284 25.72 -4.03 0.20
CA GLU A 284 25.87 -3.20 1.40
C GLU A 284 24.73 -3.44 2.39
N VAL A 285 25.07 -3.47 3.68
CA VAL A 285 24.08 -3.54 4.75
C VAL A 285 23.62 -2.12 5.09
N LEU A 286 22.33 -1.87 4.92
CA LEU A 286 21.70 -0.55 5.06
C LEU A 286 20.66 -0.56 6.18
N PRO A 287 21.07 -0.32 7.44
CA PRO A 287 20.16 -0.05 8.53
C PRO A 287 19.26 1.14 8.27
N SER A 288 18.05 1.11 8.79
CA SER A 288 17.15 2.26 8.82
C SER A 288 16.27 2.27 10.06
N VAL A 289 15.90 3.46 10.52
CA VAL A 289 14.83 3.68 11.50
C VAL A 289 13.81 4.65 10.96
N TYR A 290 12.65 4.71 11.60
CA TYR A 290 11.55 5.61 11.24
C TYR A 290 11.44 6.69 12.31
N LEU A 291 11.66 7.95 11.92
CA LEU A 291 11.67 9.10 12.82
C LEU A 291 10.66 10.14 12.36
N THR A 292 10.03 10.81 13.32
CA THR A 292 9.03 11.86 13.05
C THR A 292 9.39 13.08 13.87
N GLU A 293 9.56 14.23 13.20
CA GLU A 293 9.60 15.52 13.90
C GLU A 293 8.20 15.93 14.36
N ARG A 294 8.14 16.62 15.50
CA ARG A 294 6.88 17.09 16.12
C ARG A 294 6.96 18.58 16.42
N ASN A 295 7.28 19.36 15.41
CA ASN A 295 7.45 20.80 15.47
C ASN A 295 6.10 21.52 15.30
N LEU A 296 5.80 22.46 16.19
CA LEU A 296 4.61 23.31 16.11
C LEU A 296 4.90 24.66 15.46
N ASP A 297 6.16 25.05 15.37
CA ASP A 297 6.62 26.34 14.87
C ASP A 297 6.65 26.34 13.33
N ILE A 298 5.47 26.24 12.71
CA ILE A 298 5.34 26.22 11.25
C ILE A 298 5.22 27.64 10.68
N LYS A 299 5.85 27.87 9.52
CA LYS A 299 5.92 29.20 8.89
C LYS A 299 4.65 29.55 8.09
N SER A 300 3.97 28.56 7.52
CA SER A 300 2.69 28.77 6.84
C SER A 300 1.88 27.48 6.73
N ALA A 301 0.58 27.61 6.44
CA ALA A 301 -0.31 26.48 6.17
C ALA A 301 0.03 25.73 4.87
N SER A 302 0.93 26.25 4.03
CA SER A 302 1.41 25.60 2.80
C SER A 302 2.84 25.08 2.93
N ASN A 303 3.53 25.43 4.01
CA ASN A 303 4.90 25.00 4.32
C ASN A 303 5.02 24.70 5.81
N TRP A 304 4.64 23.48 6.16
CA TRP A 304 4.61 22.95 7.52
C TRP A 304 5.76 22.00 7.84
N ASP A 305 6.63 21.74 6.86
CA ASP A 305 7.76 20.82 6.97
C ASP A 305 9.05 21.57 7.36
N ASP A 306 9.00 22.30 8.49
CA ASP A 306 10.19 22.92 9.08
C ASP A 306 11.01 21.83 9.78
N THR A 307 12.01 21.33 9.08
CA THR A 307 12.77 20.15 9.46
C THR A 307 14.11 20.50 10.10
N VAL A 308 14.54 19.69 11.07
CA VAL A 308 15.83 19.84 11.75
C VAL A 308 16.76 18.73 11.28
N PRO A 309 17.93 19.06 10.70
CA PRO A 309 18.95 18.06 10.40
C PRO A 309 19.39 17.37 11.70
N MET A 310 19.22 16.06 11.75
CA MET A 310 19.61 15.20 12.86
C MET A 310 20.88 14.44 12.53
N LYS A 311 21.68 14.15 13.56
CA LYS A 311 22.89 13.34 13.44
C LYS A 311 22.63 11.91 13.88
N GLY A 312 23.03 10.95 13.04
CA GLY A 312 22.94 9.53 13.35
C GLY A 312 24.30 8.89 13.53
N LEU A 313 24.38 7.99 14.50
CA LEU A 313 25.51 7.07 14.68
C LEU A 313 24.95 5.65 14.78
N VAL A 314 25.58 4.72 14.05
CA VAL A 314 25.22 3.30 14.09
C VAL A 314 26.42 2.50 14.58
N LYS A 315 26.16 1.55 15.47
CA LYS A 315 27.11 0.51 15.87
C LYS A 315 26.44 -0.85 15.71
N ILE A 316 27.11 -1.78 15.07
CA ILE A 316 26.66 -3.17 14.97
C ILE A 316 27.70 -4.03 15.66
N THR A 317 27.28 -4.76 16.69
CA THR A 317 28.11 -5.75 17.38
C THR A 317 27.64 -7.16 17.04
N ARG A 318 28.57 -8.11 16.97
CA ARG A 318 28.33 -9.55 16.85
C ARG A 318 28.96 -10.23 18.05
N ASN A 319 28.15 -10.96 18.83
CA ASN A 319 28.59 -11.66 20.04
C ASN A 319 29.42 -10.76 20.99
N GLY A 320 29.04 -9.47 21.10
CA GLY A 320 29.71 -8.47 21.91
C GLY A 320 30.86 -7.72 21.22
N SER A 321 31.40 -8.20 20.10
CA SER A 321 32.47 -7.52 19.35
C SER A 321 31.91 -6.56 18.31
N LEU A 322 32.46 -5.34 18.22
CA LEU A 322 32.09 -4.37 17.19
C LEU A 322 32.51 -4.85 15.80
N VAL A 323 31.58 -4.88 14.84
CA VAL A 323 31.85 -5.35 13.47
C VAL A 323 31.52 -4.32 12.40
N ALA A 324 30.59 -3.39 12.66
CA ALA A 324 30.29 -2.31 11.73
C ALA A 324 29.91 -1.02 12.44
N THR A 325 30.16 0.11 11.77
CA THR A 325 29.88 1.45 12.30
C THR A 325 29.43 2.43 11.23
N TYR A 326 28.77 3.49 11.66
CA TYR A 326 28.49 4.69 10.87
C TYR A 326 28.67 5.93 11.73
N GLY A 327 29.17 7.03 11.15
CA GLY A 327 29.27 8.31 11.82
C GLY A 327 30.37 8.38 12.90
N GLN A 328 31.45 7.60 12.76
CA GLN A 328 32.63 7.71 13.63
C GLN A 328 33.57 8.84 13.23
N THR A 329 33.50 9.30 11.98
CA THR A 329 34.22 10.48 11.48
C THR A 329 33.29 11.70 11.41
N ILE A 330 33.83 12.87 11.02
CA ILE A 330 33.08 14.12 10.78
C ILE A 330 31.95 14.00 9.74
N ASN A 331 31.88 12.88 9.01
CA ASN A 331 30.86 12.58 8.01
C ASN A 331 29.66 11.81 8.59
N SER A 332 29.25 12.07 9.84
CA SER A 332 27.93 11.64 10.30
C SER A 332 26.89 12.31 9.39
N GLY A 333 26.32 11.56 8.45
CA GLY A 333 25.37 12.13 7.51
C GLY A 333 24.17 12.66 8.27
N ASP A 334 23.87 13.92 7.99
CA ASP A 334 22.66 14.55 8.47
C ASP A 334 21.47 13.94 7.72
N PHE A 335 20.40 13.66 8.45
CA PHE A 335 19.12 13.32 7.85
C PHE A 335 18.06 14.25 8.42
N THR A 336 16.99 14.43 7.65
CA THR A 336 16.06 15.52 7.85
C THR A 336 14.66 14.91 7.95
N PRO A 337 14.23 14.45 9.14
CA PRO A 337 12.91 13.87 9.29
C PRO A 337 11.83 14.92 9.04
N SER A 338 10.85 14.55 8.23
CA SER A 338 9.65 15.36 8.04
C SER A 338 8.87 15.56 9.33
N ASN A 339 8.16 16.68 9.39
CA ASN A 339 7.25 17.02 10.46
C ASN A 339 5.93 16.25 10.33
N GLY A 340 5.44 15.69 11.44
CA GLY A 340 4.10 15.07 11.53
C GLY A 340 3.90 13.72 10.86
N LYS A 341 4.92 13.17 10.20
CA LYS A 341 4.92 11.80 9.66
C LYS A 341 6.30 11.17 9.79
N TRP A 342 6.36 9.85 9.73
CA TRP A 342 7.63 9.16 9.77
C TRP A 342 8.46 9.48 8.53
N THR A 343 9.77 9.45 8.72
CA THR A 343 10.79 9.51 7.68
C THR A 343 11.71 8.32 7.88
N ARG A 344 11.97 7.60 6.79
CA ARG A 344 12.94 6.52 6.81
C ARG A 344 14.36 7.12 6.79
N CYS A 345 15.05 7.00 7.91
CA CYS A 345 16.43 7.45 8.05
C CYS A 345 17.34 6.25 7.86
N GLN A 346 18.00 6.19 6.71
CA GLN A 346 18.86 5.09 6.29
C GLN A 346 20.33 5.43 6.49
N PHE A 347 21.13 4.44 6.86
CA PHE A 347 22.56 4.59 7.16
C PHE A 347 23.38 3.66 6.28
N LEU A 348 24.50 4.17 5.78
CA LEU A 348 25.59 3.33 5.30
C LEU A 348 26.27 2.68 6.50
N THR A 349 26.89 1.52 6.32
CA THR A 349 27.71 0.92 7.37
C THR A 349 29.06 0.51 6.83
N PHE A 350 30.10 0.74 7.63
CA PHE A 350 31.48 0.42 7.31
C PHE A 350 32.03 -0.60 8.29
N LYS A 351 32.99 -1.43 7.85
CA LYS A 351 33.65 -2.40 8.73
C LYS A 351 34.34 -1.66 9.87
N ALA A 352 34.19 -2.19 11.09
CA ALA A 352 34.84 -1.62 12.26
C ALA A 352 36.37 -1.55 12.07
N GLY A 353 36.97 -0.41 12.42
CA GLY A 353 38.42 -0.16 12.25
C GLY A 353 38.86 0.27 10.85
N SER A 354 37.95 0.31 9.86
CA SER A 354 38.30 0.73 8.49
C SER A 354 38.37 2.26 8.28
N ASN A 355 38.01 3.06 9.28
CA ASN A 355 37.88 4.53 9.17
C ASN A 355 37.01 4.95 7.98
N ASP A 356 35.84 4.32 7.85
CA ASP A 356 34.84 4.54 6.80
C ASP A 356 35.36 4.26 5.36
N LYS A 357 36.40 3.43 5.19
CA LYS A 357 36.97 3.08 3.87
C LYS A 357 36.40 1.80 3.27
N GLU A 358 35.92 0.88 4.10
CA GLU A 358 35.41 -0.41 3.65
C GLU A 358 33.96 -0.58 4.07
N MET A 359 33.07 -0.77 3.09
CA MET A 359 31.66 -1.04 3.36
C MET A 359 31.48 -2.37 4.08
N PHE A 360 30.51 -2.40 5.00
CA PHE A 360 30.03 -3.62 5.61
C PHE A 360 28.93 -4.22 4.73
N THR A 361 29.14 -5.43 4.26
CA THR A 361 28.33 -6.08 3.23
C THR A 361 27.69 -7.37 3.74
N ARG A 362 26.77 -7.95 2.96
CA ARG A 362 26.18 -9.27 3.23
C ARG A 362 27.25 -10.35 3.45
N ALA A 363 28.39 -10.27 2.76
CA ALA A 363 29.48 -11.25 2.92
C ALA A 363 30.14 -11.21 4.32
N ASP A 364 30.02 -10.07 5.01
CA ASP A 364 30.56 -9.86 6.36
C ASP A 364 29.60 -10.32 7.47
N LEU A 365 28.32 -10.58 7.14
CA LEU A 365 27.32 -11.16 8.03
C LEU A 365 27.59 -12.67 8.23
N LYS A 366 28.40 -13.00 9.23
CA LYS A 366 28.61 -14.39 9.67
C LYS A 366 27.58 -14.77 10.73
N ASP A 367 27.43 -16.07 10.97
CA ASP A 367 26.51 -16.58 11.98
C ASP A 367 26.83 -16.03 13.38
N GLY A 368 25.77 -15.71 14.13
CA GLY A 368 25.89 -15.17 15.48
C GLY A 368 24.71 -14.29 15.90
N ASN A 369 24.78 -13.82 17.14
CA ASN A 369 23.84 -12.86 17.69
C ASN A 369 24.36 -11.44 17.48
N TYR A 370 23.53 -10.59 16.90
CA TYR A 370 23.86 -9.22 16.58
C TYR A 370 23.03 -8.24 17.41
N ILE A 371 23.66 -7.11 17.76
CA ILE A 371 22.98 -5.95 18.32
C ILE A 371 23.34 -4.74 17.46
N MET A 372 22.31 -4.11 16.91
CA MET A 372 22.42 -2.84 16.23
C MET A 372 21.97 -1.72 17.19
N GLU A 373 22.88 -0.82 17.52
CA GLU A 373 22.63 0.38 18.32
C GLU A 373 22.60 1.59 17.39
N ILE A 374 21.52 2.36 17.46
CA ILE A 374 21.33 3.59 16.69
C ILE A 374 21.17 4.73 17.68
N ASN A 375 22.10 5.68 17.62
CA ASN A 375 22.06 6.92 18.37
C ASN A 375 21.66 8.06 17.44
N VAL A 376 20.60 8.77 17.78
CA VAL A 376 20.13 9.95 17.06
C VAL A 376 20.26 11.16 17.96
N LYS A 377 20.93 12.21 17.50
CA LYS A 377 21.09 13.47 18.20
C LYS A 377 20.41 14.59 17.43
N ASN A 378 19.53 15.32 18.11
CA ASN A 378 18.97 16.57 17.61
C ASN A 378 19.92 17.72 18.02
N PRO A 379 20.62 18.38 17.08
CA PRO A 379 21.60 19.41 17.41
C PRO A 379 20.96 20.71 17.93
N LYS A 380 19.70 21.00 17.56
CA LYS A 380 18.96 22.20 18.01
C LYS A 380 18.62 22.12 19.50
N THR A 381 18.22 20.94 19.98
CA THR A 381 17.80 20.73 21.38
C THR A 381 18.87 20.08 22.24
N GLY A 382 19.91 19.49 21.64
CA GLY A 382 20.91 18.67 22.33
C GLY A 382 20.42 17.28 22.75
N LYS A 383 19.13 16.96 22.56
CA LYS A 383 18.55 15.67 22.95
C LYS A 383 19.13 14.53 22.11
N SER A 384 19.47 13.42 22.78
CA SER A 384 19.94 12.18 22.15
C SER A 384 19.02 11.02 22.52
N THR A 385 18.71 10.17 21.55
CA THR A 385 17.99 8.91 21.75
C THR A 385 18.86 7.76 21.29
N ILE A 386 18.94 6.71 22.11
CA ILE A 386 19.68 5.49 21.79
C ILE A 386 18.66 4.36 21.74
N ALA A 387 18.61 3.63 20.63
CA ALA A 387 17.77 2.46 20.44
C ALA A 387 18.63 1.25 20.08
N LYS A 388 18.29 0.09 20.64
CA LYS A 388 18.98 -1.19 20.40
C LYS A 388 18.04 -2.19 19.75
N TYR A 389 18.54 -2.91 18.76
CA TYR A 389 17.79 -3.85 17.94
C TYR A 389 18.58 -5.15 17.84
N GLY A 390 18.03 -6.23 18.41
CA GLY A 390 18.66 -7.54 18.44
C GLY A 390 18.21 -8.41 17.27
N PHE A 391 19.14 -9.03 16.56
CA PHE A 391 18.83 -9.97 15.48
C PHE A 391 19.84 -11.11 15.41
N MET A 392 19.46 -12.21 14.76
CA MET A 392 20.29 -13.40 14.61
C MET A 392 20.62 -13.62 13.14
N VAL A 393 21.85 -14.00 12.85
CA VAL A 393 22.27 -14.51 11.54
C VAL A 393 22.56 -15.99 11.66
N LYS A 394 21.99 -16.80 10.76
CA LYS A 394 22.22 -18.24 10.67
C LYS A 394 22.29 -18.65 9.21
N GLY A 395 23.29 -19.44 8.83
CA GLY A 395 23.58 -19.79 7.44
C GLY A 395 23.84 -18.56 6.56
N GLY A 396 24.41 -17.49 7.13
CA GLY A 396 24.63 -16.22 6.42
C GLY A 396 23.37 -15.41 6.10
N VAL A 397 22.22 -15.76 6.68
CA VAL A 397 20.93 -15.08 6.47
C VAL A 397 20.39 -14.54 7.79
N ILE A 398 19.93 -13.29 7.78
CA ILE A 398 19.21 -12.70 8.93
C ILE A 398 17.93 -13.50 9.14
N GLN A 399 17.73 -14.00 10.36
CA GLN A 399 16.50 -14.72 10.69
C GLN A 399 15.34 -13.71 10.78
N PRO A 400 14.20 -13.96 10.10
CA PRO A 400 13.06 -13.07 10.16
C PRO A 400 12.50 -13.02 11.59
N HIS A 401 11.99 -11.86 11.98
CA HIS A 401 11.22 -11.76 13.22
C HIS A 401 9.97 -12.66 13.12
N PRO A 402 9.49 -13.30 14.21
CA PRO A 402 8.33 -14.19 14.17
C PRO A 402 7.05 -13.58 13.55
N LYS A 403 6.88 -12.26 13.65
CA LYS A 403 5.78 -11.51 12.99
C LYS A 403 5.89 -11.45 11.46
N ALA A 404 7.10 -11.58 10.90
CA ALA A 404 7.35 -11.59 9.46
C ALA A 404 7.44 -13.01 8.88
N ASP A 405 7.71 -14.01 9.73
CA ASP A 405 7.70 -15.41 9.34
C ASP A 405 6.27 -15.92 9.22
N ARG A 406 5.82 -16.15 7.99
CA ARG A 406 4.48 -16.65 7.66
C ARG A 406 4.17 -18.04 8.23
N ASN A 407 5.18 -18.82 8.62
CA ASN A 407 4.98 -20.12 9.27
C ASN A 407 4.86 -19.99 10.81
N GLN A 408 5.34 -18.88 11.39
CA GLN A 408 5.29 -18.65 12.84
C GLN A 408 4.18 -17.68 13.25
N ASN A 409 3.86 -16.71 12.38
CA ASN A 409 2.82 -15.74 12.68
C ASN A 409 1.43 -16.41 12.70
N LYS A 410 0.76 -16.33 13.85
CA LYS A 410 -0.55 -16.95 14.06
C LYS A 410 -1.72 -16.07 13.62
N ASP A 411 -1.51 -14.77 13.48
CA ASP A 411 -2.53 -13.84 13.03
C ASP A 411 -2.28 -13.44 11.56
N PRO A 412 -3.00 -14.04 10.60
CA PRO A 412 -2.78 -13.78 9.18
C PRO A 412 -3.11 -12.33 8.78
N LEU A 413 -3.89 -11.61 9.58
CA LEU A 413 -4.28 -10.23 9.28
C LEU A 413 -3.19 -9.21 9.61
N THR A 414 -2.17 -9.59 10.40
CA THR A 414 -1.16 -8.64 10.91
C THR A 414 0.27 -9.07 10.59
N VAL A 415 0.45 -9.93 9.58
CA VAL A 415 1.78 -10.37 9.13
C VAL A 415 2.64 -9.19 8.70
N LEU A 416 3.86 -9.11 9.21
CA LEU A 416 4.82 -8.11 8.80
C LEU A 416 5.42 -8.54 7.46
N GLU A 417 4.70 -8.25 6.37
CA GLU A 417 5.14 -8.58 5.02
C GLU A 417 6.33 -7.70 4.63
N GLN A 418 7.52 -8.26 4.72
CA GLN A 418 8.76 -7.53 4.56
C GLN A 418 9.26 -7.51 3.11
N GLY A 419 8.88 -8.46 2.25
CA GLY A 419 9.52 -8.66 0.94
C GLY A 419 10.86 -9.41 1.04
N LYS A 420 11.59 -9.52 -0.09
CA LYS A 420 12.76 -10.40 -0.18
C LYS A 420 14.04 -9.82 0.45
N GLU A 421 14.24 -8.51 0.33
CA GLU A 421 15.51 -7.85 0.65
C GLU A 421 15.46 -7.02 1.94
N PHE A 422 14.37 -7.15 2.70
CA PHE A 422 14.14 -6.34 3.90
C PHE A 422 13.93 -7.24 5.12
N TYR A 423 14.54 -6.84 6.22
CA TYR A 423 14.41 -7.52 7.51
C TYR A 423 14.03 -6.49 8.56
N TYR A 424 12.85 -6.66 9.15
CA TYR A 424 12.41 -5.78 10.23
C TYR A 424 12.78 -6.36 11.58
N ILE A 425 13.39 -5.51 12.40
CA ILE A 425 13.98 -5.88 13.68
C ILE A 425 13.34 -5.01 14.74
N LYS A 426 12.71 -5.66 15.72
CA LYS A 426 12.04 -4.95 16.81
C LYS A 426 13.08 -4.42 17.81
N LYS A 427 12.81 -3.26 18.36
CA LYS A 427 13.57 -2.67 19.46
C LYS A 427 13.53 -3.61 20.68
N MET A 428 14.68 -3.72 21.35
CA MET A 428 14.86 -4.52 22.58
C MET A 428 14.32 -3.82 23.82
#